data_AF-A0A7C4D9X2-F1
#
_entry.id   AF-A0A7C4D9X2-F1
#
_cell.length_a   1.000
_cell.length_b   1.000
_cell.length_c   1.000
_cell.angle_alpha   90.00
_cell.angle_beta   90.00
_cell.angle_gamma   90.00
#
_symmetry.space_group_name_H-M   'P 1'
#
loop_
_entity.id
_entity.type
_entity.pdbx_description
1 polymer ?
#
loop_
_entity_poly.entity_id
_entity_poly.type
_entity_poly.pdbx_seq_one_letter_code
_entity_poly.pdbx_strand_id
1 'polypeptide(L)'
;MEVLELKKPGRKLTVMVIEKEYDEVIRELEVAGDGELEVRVPTPAFKEFLKKLVSSARPDFATEELGDRDSKGKTELAAVFESLKVPFFTVDIDENAKNYLLHELDTLKDKLKETLKTLNVLREKGGHEADIDYLTVYAGYLKDELKESADRIKREVRPAWIVKGILDAAEKVAAGKKELIGIHVCSPVHLDEVVKLLESLGVRVEVASMKKEYVIEEAAGSSPASIKVKVKPVVKGAVGKFPYILFFLTTDDIASPFDICMAYDAGFDTVKPYESVTPEKAKVIVQDAIFSRGTKGVKYTCFFVSGKDIDKVEDAAEVVRKTMFKPFKTSVVVDPRGAYTTAAAMIAKAEEGLQKANLGELTGKSCAVFGTGPVGMIAAVLLSKLGCDTVIAEPYEKLSQAYVDSVVNRLKERYGVNVKGIFAPTKIERANIVQNADVVFTAAAAGVRVIDASIMEKIRKATLFVDINAVPPSGVEGVEPKDDMKEIRQGVYGIGSLAVGDLKYKVEMEMLQDARISGDGFFDYSYALEKAREILKRKVELVPAFTVTVSR
;
A
#
# COMPACT_ATOMS: atom_id res chain seq x y z
N MET A 1 -32.85 -20.90 -8.81
CA MET A 1 -32.60 -19.84 -7.81
C MET A 1 -31.12 -19.55 -7.85
N GLU A 2 -30.73 -18.29 -8.06
CA GLU A 2 -29.32 -17.94 -7.99
C GLU A 2 -28.83 -18.12 -6.55
N VAL A 3 -27.74 -18.85 -6.37
CA VAL A 3 -27.20 -19.16 -5.04
C VAL A 3 -26.13 -18.13 -4.71
N LEU A 4 -26.19 -17.57 -3.50
CA LEU A 4 -25.16 -16.70 -2.98
C LEU A 4 -23.92 -17.55 -2.65
N GLU A 5 -23.00 -17.64 -3.60
CA GLU A 5 -21.71 -18.31 -3.45
C GLU A 5 -20.59 -17.38 -3.90
N LEU A 6 -19.73 -16.96 -2.97
CA LEU A 6 -18.59 -16.09 -3.25
C LEU A 6 -17.38 -16.92 -3.67
N LYS A 7 -16.98 -16.79 -4.94
CA LYS A 7 -15.80 -17.46 -5.49
C LYS A 7 -14.66 -16.48 -5.68
N LYS A 8 -13.44 -16.92 -5.39
CA LYS A 8 -12.23 -16.17 -5.69
C LYS A 8 -12.17 -15.91 -7.21
N PRO A 9 -11.89 -14.66 -7.65
CA PRO A 9 -11.75 -14.38 -9.08
C PRO A 9 -10.63 -15.22 -9.71
N GLY A 10 -10.84 -15.67 -10.94
CA GLY A 10 -9.86 -16.49 -11.68
C GLY A 10 -8.62 -15.74 -12.16
N ARG A 11 -8.54 -14.42 -11.89
CA ARG A 11 -7.53 -13.49 -12.40
C ARG A 11 -7.23 -12.39 -11.37
N LYS A 12 -6.19 -11.58 -11.61
CA LYS A 12 -5.92 -10.43 -10.75
C LYS A 12 -7.02 -9.38 -10.93
N LEU A 13 -7.62 -8.97 -9.81
CA LEU A 13 -8.65 -7.95 -9.79
C LEU A 13 -8.27 -6.90 -8.75
N THR A 14 -8.23 -5.64 -9.17
CA THR A 14 -8.14 -4.47 -8.30
C THR A 14 -9.48 -3.75 -8.33
N VAL A 15 -10.08 -3.48 -7.18
CA VAL A 15 -11.33 -2.72 -7.07
C VAL A 15 -11.09 -1.46 -6.26
N MET A 16 -11.32 -0.31 -6.88
CA MET A 16 -11.41 0.97 -6.18
C MET A 16 -12.82 1.13 -5.61
N VAL A 17 -12.97 1.06 -4.30
CA VAL A 17 -14.25 1.25 -3.61
C VAL A 17 -14.39 2.72 -3.24
N ILE A 18 -15.38 3.39 -3.84
CA ILE A 18 -15.64 4.82 -3.66
C ILE A 18 -16.80 4.99 -2.69
N GLU A 19 -16.52 5.53 -1.52
CA GLU A 19 -17.52 5.87 -0.50
C GLU A 19 -18.46 6.97 -1.04
N LYS A 20 -19.77 6.69 -1.09
CA LYS A 20 -20.82 7.64 -1.45
C LYS A 20 -21.03 8.69 -0.36
N GLU A 21 -21.79 9.72 -0.73
CA GLU A 21 -22.23 10.78 0.18
C GLU A 21 -23.55 10.45 0.89
N TYR A 22 -24.15 9.31 0.56
CA TYR A 22 -25.47 8.85 0.98
C TYR A 22 -25.55 7.32 0.84
N ASP A 23 -26.49 6.71 1.55
CA ASP A 23 -26.76 5.27 1.47
C ASP A 23 -27.91 4.94 0.51
N GLU A 24 -27.75 3.84 -0.24
CA GLU A 24 -28.86 3.23 -0.98
C GLU A 24 -29.68 2.35 -0.04
N VAL A 25 -30.97 2.61 0.06
CA VAL A 25 -31.86 1.86 0.96
C VAL A 25 -32.70 0.82 0.22
N ILE A 26 -33.14 -0.18 0.99
CA ILE A 26 -34.28 -1.04 0.66
C ILE A 26 -35.34 -0.78 1.72
N ARG A 27 -36.39 -0.01 1.37
CA ARG A 27 -37.41 0.48 2.31
C ARG A 27 -38.08 -0.63 3.11
N GLU A 28 -38.26 -1.81 2.51
CA GLU A 28 -38.91 -2.93 3.19
C GLU A 28 -38.08 -3.50 4.36
N LEU A 29 -36.77 -3.20 4.39
CA LEU A 29 -35.86 -3.51 5.49
C LEU A 29 -35.81 -2.41 6.56
N GLU A 30 -36.43 -1.24 6.34
CA GLU A 30 -36.46 -0.17 7.34
C GLU A 30 -37.49 -0.46 8.44
N VAL A 31 -37.03 -0.38 9.69
CA VAL A 31 -37.88 -0.49 10.89
C VAL A 31 -38.00 0.94 11.44
N ALA A 32 -39.21 1.50 11.45
CA ALA A 32 -39.53 2.93 11.59
C ALA A 32 -38.59 3.77 12.50
N GLY A 33 -38.13 4.93 12.01
CA GLY A 33 -37.44 5.92 12.83
C GLY A 33 -36.63 7.01 12.11
N ASP A 34 -35.92 6.71 11.02
CA ASP A 34 -34.76 7.55 10.63
C ASP A 34 -34.82 8.23 9.23
N GLY A 35 -35.96 8.23 8.54
CA GLY A 35 -36.00 8.45 7.08
C GLY A 35 -36.29 9.85 6.52
N GLU A 36 -36.65 10.86 7.31
CA GLU A 36 -37.30 12.08 6.76
C GLU A 36 -36.36 13.22 6.32
N LEU A 37 -35.04 13.17 6.62
CA LEU A 37 -34.13 14.32 6.42
C LEU A 37 -32.90 14.05 5.52
N GLU A 38 -32.83 12.90 4.84
CA GLU A 38 -31.64 12.53 4.04
C GLU A 38 -31.70 12.91 2.57
N VAL A 39 -30.63 13.53 2.06
CA VAL A 39 -30.43 13.79 0.63
C VAL A 39 -29.80 12.56 -0.02
N ARG A 40 -30.59 11.80 -0.78
CA ARG A 40 -30.17 10.54 -1.43
C ARG A 40 -29.92 10.67 -2.93
N VAL A 41 -29.33 11.79 -3.32
CA VAL A 41 -28.96 12.07 -4.72
C VAL A 41 -27.52 12.54 -4.81
N PRO A 42 -26.76 12.11 -5.84
CA PRO A 42 -25.36 12.48 -5.98
C PRO A 42 -25.21 13.96 -6.31
N THR A 43 -24.41 14.66 -5.50
CA THR A 43 -24.14 16.09 -5.72
C THR A 43 -23.35 16.32 -7.01
N PRO A 44 -23.45 17.51 -7.65
CA PRO A 44 -22.61 17.85 -8.81
C PRO A 44 -21.11 17.71 -8.52
N ALA A 45 -20.69 18.06 -7.29
CA ALA A 45 -19.31 17.91 -6.85
C ALA A 45 -18.85 16.44 -6.84
N PHE A 46 -19.72 15.52 -6.40
CA PHE A 46 -19.44 14.09 -6.43
C PHE A 46 -19.40 13.52 -7.85
N LYS A 47 -20.31 13.94 -8.73
CA LYS A 47 -20.32 13.55 -10.15
C LYS A 47 -19.02 13.98 -10.84
N GLU A 48 -18.55 15.20 -10.58
CA GLU A 48 -17.28 15.70 -11.12
C GLU A 48 -16.06 14.98 -10.51
N PHE A 49 -16.09 14.68 -9.21
CA PHE A 49 -15.07 13.85 -8.55
C PHE A 49 -14.94 12.47 -9.20
N LEU A 50 -16.07 11.77 -9.38
CA LEU A 50 -16.11 10.48 -10.07
C LEU A 50 -15.59 10.61 -11.50
N LYS A 51 -16.03 11.63 -12.25
CA LYS A 51 -15.57 11.83 -13.63
C LYS A 51 -14.04 11.97 -13.73
N LYS A 52 -13.43 12.74 -12.84
CA LYS A 52 -11.96 12.91 -12.77
C LYS A 52 -11.27 11.61 -12.37
N LEU A 53 -11.79 10.92 -11.35
CA LEU A 53 -11.24 9.67 -10.86
C LEU A 53 -11.29 8.58 -11.95
N VAL A 54 -12.43 8.40 -12.60
CA VAL A 54 -12.63 7.44 -13.70
C VAL A 54 -11.72 7.77 -14.89
N SER A 55 -11.58 9.05 -15.24
CA SER A 55 -10.69 9.48 -16.34
C SER A 55 -9.20 9.16 -16.05
N SER A 56 -8.80 9.25 -14.79
CA SER A 56 -7.44 8.95 -14.33
C SER A 56 -7.20 7.44 -14.21
N ALA A 57 -8.12 6.72 -13.55
CA ALA A 57 -7.99 5.30 -13.25
C ALA A 57 -8.25 4.41 -14.48
N ARG A 58 -9.05 4.88 -15.44
CA ARG A 58 -9.44 4.14 -16.66
C ARG A 58 -9.89 2.70 -16.36
N PRO A 59 -10.92 2.51 -15.51
CA PRO A 59 -11.36 1.17 -15.11
C PRO A 59 -11.96 0.40 -16.28
N ASP A 60 -11.89 -0.93 -16.19
CA ASP A 60 -12.50 -1.86 -17.13
C ASP A 60 -14.01 -1.98 -16.95
N PHE A 61 -14.50 -1.72 -15.74
CA PHE A 61 -15.92 -1.69 -15.40
C PHE A 61 -16.18 -0.84 -14.15
N ALA A 62 -17.44 -0.45 -13.97
CA ALA A 62 -17.92 0.19 -12.78
C ALA A 62 -19.21 -0.47 -12.29
N THR A 63 -19.41 -0.48 -10.97
CA THR A 63 -20.65 -0.93 -10.35
C THR A 63 -21.18 0.04 -9.32
N GLU A 64 -22.49 -0.01 -9.09
CA GLU A 64 -23.18 0.77 -8.05
C GLU A 64 -24.30 -0.08 -7.42
N GLU A 65 -24.53 0.12 -6.14
CA GLU A 65 -25.69 -0.44 -5.43
C GLU A 65 -27.02 0.03 -6.05
N LEU A 66 -27.99 -0.88 -6.23
CA LEU A 66 -29.29 -0.53 -6.84
C LEU A 66 -30.22 0.17 -5.85
N GLY A 67 -30.37 -0.39 -4.64
CA GLY A 67 -31.40 0.03 -3.67
C GLY A 67 -32.82 -0.22 -4.20
N ASP A 68 -33.74 0.69 -3.88
CA ASP A 68 -35.14 0.66 -4.35
C ASP A 68 -35.36 1.19 -5.78
N ARG A 69 -34.28 1.47 -6.51
CA ARG A 69 -34.36 2.02 -7.86
C ARG A 69 -34.69 0.92 -8.87
N ASP A 70 -35.40 1.29 -9.94
CA ASP A 70 -35.79 0.35 -11.00
C ASP A 70 -34.54 -0.21 -11.69
N SER A 71 -34.42 -1.54 -11.76
CA SER A 71 -33.35 -2.27 -12.44
C SER A 71 -33.30 -1.99 -13.96
N LYS A 72 -34.40 -1.46 -14.52
CA LYS A 72 -34.51 -1.03 -15.93
C LYS A 72 -34.16 0.45 -16.14
N GLY A 73 -33.99 1.24 -15.08
CA GLY A 73 -33.64 2.65 -15.12
C GLY A 73 -32.12 2.87 -15.03
N LYS A 74 -31.59 3.85 -15.79
CA LYS A 74 -30.21 4.29 -15.61
C LYS A 74 -30.10 5.08 -14.31
N THR A 75 -29.20 4.69 -13.41
CA THR A 75 -28.90 5.50 -12.21
C THR A 75 -28.30 6.85 -12.61
N GLU A 76 -28.41 7.86 -11.74
CA GLU A 76 -27.82 9.17 -12.04
C GLU A 76 -26.30 9.12 -12.24
N LEU A 77 -25.63 8.14 -11.63
CA LEU A 77 -24.19 7.92 -11.80
C LEU A 77 -23.87 7.16 -13.08
N ALA A 78 -24.77 6.33 -13.61
CA ALA A 78 -24.57 5.61 -14.87
C ALA A 78 -24.18 6.56 -16.01
N ALA A 79 -24.80 7.75 -16.07
CA ALA A 79 -24.49 8.77 -17.07
C ALA A 79 -23.02 9.24 -17.04
N VAL A 80 -22.38 9.26 -15.86
CA VAL A 80 -20.97 9.63 -15.71
C VAL A 80 -20.09 8.59 -16.40
N PHE A 81 -20.31 7.31 -16.12
CA PHE A 81 -19.53 6.20 -16.68
C PHE A 81 -19.80 5.99 -18.17
N GLU A 82 -21.05 6.14 -18.62
CA GLU A 82 -21.42 6.10 -20.04
C GLU A 82 -20.72 7.19 -20.84
N SER A 83 -20.64 8.42 -20.31
CA SER A 83 -19.93 9.53 -20.98
C SER A 83 -18.44 9.25 -21.16
N LEU A 84 -17.86 8.38 -20.32
CA LEU A 84 -16.47 7.94 -20.35
C LEU A 84 -16.28 6.57 -21.00
N LYS A 85 -17.34 5.99 -21.58
CA LYS A 85 -17.35 4.67 -22.24
C LYS A 85 -16.89 3.52 -21.34
N VAL A 86 -17.16 3.61 -20.04
CA VAL A 86 -16.88 2.54 -19.07
C VAL A 86 -18.15 1.68 -18.90
N PRO A 87 -18.08 0.35 -19.07
CA PRO A 87 -19.20 -0.55 -18.77
C PRO A 87 -19.69 -0.38 -17.33
N PHE A 88 -20.98 -0.16 -17.14
CA PHE A 88 -21.59 0.12 -15.84
C PHE A 88 -22.66 -0.91 -15.49
N PHE A 89 -22.66 -1.40 -14.25
CA PHE A 89 -23.60 -2.43 -13.77
C PHE A 89 -24.17 -2.06 -12.41
N THR A 90 -25.47 -2.26 -12.22
CA THR A 90 -26.08 -2.19 -10.88
C THR A 90 -25.94 -3.54 -10.17
N VAL A 91 -25.67 -3.52 -8.87
CA VAL A 91 -25.49 -4.71 -8.03
C VAL A 91 -26.34 -4.60 -6.76
N ASP A 92 -27.06 -5.65 -6.39
CA ASP A 92 -27.80 -5.74 -5.13
C ASP A 92 -28.25 -7.20 -4.90
N ILE A 93 -29.07 -7.44 -3.88
CA ILE A 93 -29.73 -8.74 -3.66
C ILE A 93 -30.54 -9.14 -4.92
N ASP A 94 -30.35 -10.38 -5.40
CA ASP A 94 -31.17 -10.95 -6.49
C ASP A 94 -32.66 -10.83 -6.16
N GLU A 95 -33.49 -10.51 -7.16
CA GLU A 95 -34.93 -10.26 -6.95
C GLU A 95 -35.64 -11.45 -6.28
N ASN A 96 -35.28 -12.70 -6.63
CA ASN A 96 -35.90 -13.87 -6.01
C ASN A 96 -35.44 -14.07 -4.56
N ALA A 97 -34.15 -13.84 -4.29
CA ALA A 97 -33.62 -13.88 -2.93
C ALA A 97 -34.20 -12.75 -2.06
N LYS A 98 -34.35 -11.54 -2.61
CA LYS A 98 -35.01 -10.40 -1.96
C LYS A 98 -36.44 -10.76 -1.59
N ASN A 99 -37.23 -11.29 -2.51
CA ASN A 99 -38.62 -11.69 -2.25
C ASN A 99 -38.74 -12.75 -1.13
N TYR A 100 -37.84 -13.73 -1.12
CA TYR A 100 -37.81 -14.75 -0.07
C TYR A 100 -37.52 -14.14 1.31
N LEU A 101 -36.49 -13.30 1.41
CA LEU A 101 -36.09 -12.64 2.65
C LEU A 101 -37.16 -11.67 3.17
N LEU A 102 -37.82 -10.93 2.26
CA LEU A 102 -38.88 -10.01 2.62
C LEU A 102 -40.14 -10.73 3.12
N HIS A 103 -40.49 -11.90 2.56
CA HIS A 103 -41.62 -12.68 3.05
C HIS A 103 -41.44 -13.09 4.53
N GLU A 104 -40.24 -13.49 4.94
CA GLU A 104 -39.96 -13.82 6.35
C GLU A 104 -40.18 -12.60 7.26
N LEU A 105 -39.71 -11.42 6.86
CA LEU A 105 -39.92 -10.18 7.59
C LEU A 105 -41.38 -9.76 7.65
N ASP A 106 -42.12 -9.87 6.54
CA ASP A 106 -43.53 -9.51 6.48
C ASP A 106 -44.38 -10.42 7.40
N THR A 107 -44.01 -11.69 7.49
CA THR A 107 -44.63 -12.63 8.45
C THR A 107 -44.43 -12.17 9.90
N LEU A 108 -43.24 -11.67 10.25
CA LEU A 108 -42.97 -11.11 11.58
C LEU A 108 -43.72 -9.80 11.82
N LYS A 109 -43.79 -8.91 10.81
CA LYS A 109 -44.56 -7.65 10.87
C LYS A 109 -46.05 -7.92 11.10
N ASP A 110 -46.62 -8.87 10.38
CA ASP A 110 -48.03 -9.24 10.52
C ASP A 110 -48.34 -9.80 11.91
N LYS A 111 -47.50 -10.70 12.43
CA LYS A 111 -47.61 -11.21 13.82
C LYS A 111 -47.52 -10.11 14.86
N LEU A 112 -46.57 -9.19 14.71
CA LEU A 112 -46.39 -8.05 15.62
C LEU A 112 -47.63 -7.14 15.59
N LYS A 113 -48.13 -6.83 14.40
CA LYS A 113 -49.33 -5.99 14.21
C LYS A 113 -50.56 -6.64 14.83
N GLU A 114 -50.75 -7.94 14.66
CA GLU A 114 -51.86 -8.67 15.28
C GLU A 114 -51.76 -8.71 16.81
N THR A 115 -50.56 -8.92 17.34
CA THR A 115 -50.31 -8.93 18.79
C THR A 115 -50.57 -7.54 19.39
N LEU A 116 -50.08 -6.48 18.77
CA LEU A 116 -50.33 -5.10 19.22
C LEU A 116 -51.81 -4.72 19.14
N LYS A 117 -52.51 -5.15 18.09
CA LYS A 117 -53.97 -4.95 17.98
C LYS A 117 -54.71 -5.64 19.13
N THR A 118 -54.34 -6.88 19.44
CA THR A 118 -54.94 -7.66 20.53
C THR A 118 -54.65 -7.02 21.89
N LEU A 119 -53.41 -6.59 22.11
CA LEU A 119 -52.97 -5.87 23.31
C LEU A 119 -53.77 -4.58 23.54
N ASN A 120 -53.99 -3.78 22.49
CA ASN A 120 -54.78 -2.55 22.59
C ASN A 120 -56.23 -2.84 22.97
N VAL A 121 -56.87 -3.84 22.36
CA VAL A 121 -58.26 -4.24 22.68
C VAL A 121 -58.37 -4.71 24.14
N LEU A 122 -57.40 -5.48 24.63
CA LEU A 122 -57.41 -5.95 26.03
C LEU A 122 -57.21 -4.80 27.02
N ARG A 123 -56.35 -3.83 26.71
CA ARG A 123 -56.17 -2.61 27.52
C ARG A 123 -57.44 -1.76 27.58
N GLU A 124 -58.15 -1.61 26.46
CA GLU A 124 -59.40 -0.85 26.39
C GLU A 124 -60.56 -1.52 27.14
N LYS A 125 -60.61 -2.87 27.15
CA LYS A 125 -61.70 -3.65 27.76
C LYS A 125 -61.45 -4.10 29.20
N GLY A 126 -60.32 -3.74 29.80
CA GLY A 126 -59.96 -4.16 31.17
C GLY A 126 -59.70 -5.66 31.28
N GLY A 127 -58.97 -6.24 30.30
CA GLY A 127 -58.56 -7.66 30.33
C GLY A 127 -57.64 -8.02 31.49
N HIS A 128 -57.42 -9.31 31.73
CA HIS A 128 -56.57 -9.78 32.82
C HIS A 128 -55.13 -9.26 32.66
N GLU A 129 -54.56 -8.75 33.77
CA GLU A 129 -53.23 -8.13 33.80
C GLU A 129 -52.12 -9.09 33.30
N ALA A 130 -52.21 -10.37 33.66
CA ALA A 130 -51.27 -11.40 33.20
C ALA A 130 -51.25 -11.58 31.67
N ASP A 131 -52.40 -11.46 31.00
CA ASP A 131 -52.50 -11.56 29.54
C ASP A 131 -51.92 -10.32 28.85
N ILE A 132 -52.12 -9.13 29.46
CA ILE A 132 -51.56 -7.86 28.99
C ILE A 132 -50.03 -7.88 29.11
N ASP A 133 -49.49 -8.38 30.23
CA ASP A 133 -48.06 -8.51 30.45
C ASP A 133 -47.43 -9.50 29.45
N TYR A 134 -48.05 -10.67 29.27
CA TYR A 134 -47.59 -11.67 28.30
C TYR A 134 -47.52 -11.10 26.88
N LEU A 135 -48.59 -10.46 26.40
CA LEU A 135 -48.64 -9.90 25.05
C LEU A 135 -47.69 -8.71 24.89
N THR A 136 -47.44 -7.94 25.95
CA THR A 136 -46.44 -6.86 25.94
C THR A 136 -45.03 -7.43 25.74
N VAL A 137 -44.67 -8.48 26.48
CA VAL A 137 -43.36 -9.16 26.33
C VAL A 137 -43.24 -9.82 24.96
N TYR A 138 -44.29 -10.50 24.48
CA TYR A 138 -44.28 -11.14 23.16
C TYR A 138 -44.19 -10.13 22.01
N ALA A 139 -44.88 -8.98 22.10
CA ALA A 139 -44.72 -7.89 21.15
C ALA A 139 -43.30 -7.30 21.17
N GLY A 140 -42.68 -7.20 22.36
CA GLY A 140 -41.27 -6.82 22.51
C GLY A 140 -40.35 -7.79 21.77
N TYR A 141 -40.48 -9.09 22.03
CA TYR A 141 -39.74 -10.15 21.33
C TYR A 141 -39.90 -10.06 19.80
N LEU A 142 -41.12 -9.96 19.29
CA LEU A 142 -41.37 -9.87 17.85
C LEU A 142 -40.75 -8.62 17.22
N LYS A 143 -40.74 -7.50 17.95
CA LYS A 143 -40.08 -6.26 17.50
C LYS A 143 -38.56 -6.43 17.45
N ASP A 144 -37.97 -7.07 18.45
CA ASP A 144 -36.53 -7.32 18.51
C ASP A 144 -36.10 -8.30 17.41
N GLU A 145 -36.82 -9.41 17.24
CA GLU A 145 -36.58 -10.40 16.18
C GLU A 145 -36.69 -9.80 14.77
N LEU A 146 -37.71 -8.94 14.55
CA LEU A 146 -37.88 -8.23 13.29
C LEU A 146 -36.69 -7.30 13.01
N LYS A 147 -36.24 -6.57 14.03
CA LYS A 147 -35.09 -5.66 13.92
C LYS A 147 -33.80 -6.43 13.65
N GLU A 148 -33.51 -7.48 14.41
CA GLU A 148 -32.33 -8.32 14.24
C GLU A 148 -32.31 -8.98 12.85
N SER A 149 -33.44 -9.50 12.39
CA SER A 149 -33.56 -10.12 11.07
C SER A 149 -33.33 -9.10 9.94
N ALA A 150 -33.91 -7.90 10.05
CA ALA A 150 -33.70 -6.83 9.08
C ALA A 150 -32.25 -6.34 9.07
N ASP A 151 -31.65 -6.14 10.25
CA ASP A 151 -30.26 -5.73 10.41
C ASP A 151 -29.29 -6.77 9.84
N ARG A 152 -29.54 -8.07 10.07
CA ARG A 152 -28.76 -9.16 9.47
C ARG A 152 -28.81 -9.10 7.95
N ILE A 153 -29.98 -8.89 7.36
CA ILE A 153 -30.11 -8.78 5.91
C ILE A 153 -29.33 -7.57 5.39
N LYS A 154 -29.45 -6.41 6.04
CA LYS A 154 -28.77 -5.18 5.65
C LYS A 154 -27.24 -5.28 5.77
N ARG A 155 -26.74 -5.83 6.87
CA ARG A 155 -25.31 -5.76 7.24
C ARG A 155 -24.48 -6.97 6.81
N GLU A 156 -25.11 -8.12 6.61
CA GLU A 156 -24.39 -9.36 6.28
C GLU A 156 -24.77 -9.88 4.89
N VAL A 157 -26.08 -10.03 4.64
CA VAL A 157 -26.57 -10.67 3.40
C VAL A 157 -26.39 -9.75 2.19
N ARG A 158 -26.80 -8.48 2.31
CA ARG A 158 -26.73 -7.52 1.20
C ARG A 158 -25.30 -7.23 0.73
N PRO A 159 -24.30 -6.97 1.61
CA PRO A 159 -22.91 -6.81 1.19
C PRO A 159 -22.35 -8.03 0.44
N ALA A 160 -22.73 -9.24 0.84
CA ALA A 160 -22.32 -10.45 0.13
C ALA A 160 -22.90 -10.51 -1.30
N TRP A 161 -24.17 -10.13 -1.49
CA TRP A 161 -24.77 -10.01 -2.82
C TRP A 161 -24.12 -8.90 -3.67
N ILE A 162 -23.81 -7.75 -3.06
CA ILE A 162 -23.08 -6.66 -3.71
C ILE A 162 -21.73 -7.17 -4.23
N VAL A 163 -20.95 -7.85 -3.37
CA VAL A 163 -19.65 -8.42 -3.75
C VAL A 163 -19.78 -9.46 -4.86
N LYS A 164 -20.79 -10.33 -4.79
CA LYS A 164 -21.08 -11.27 -5.88
C LYS A 164 -21.31 -10.53 -7.20
N GLY A 165 -22.14 -9.48 -7.19
CA GLY A 165 -22.41 -8.65 -8.36
C GLY A 165 -21.17 -7.95 -8.92
N ILE A 166 -20.25 -7.49 -8.07
CA ILE A 166 -18.95 -6.91 -8.49
C ILE A 166 -18.12 -7.96 -9.24
N LEU A 167 -18.04 -9.18 -8.72
CA LEU A 167 -17.29 -10.27 -9.32
C LEU A 167 -17.92 -10.72 -10.65
N ASP A 168 -19.24 -10.82 -10.70
CA ASP A 168 -19.97 -11.16 -11.93
C ASP A 168 -19.78 -10.08 -13.01
N ALA A 169 -19.76 -8.80 -12.63
CA ALA A 169 -19.44 -7.70 -13.54
C ALA A 169 -18.02 -7.80 -14.08
N ALA A 170 -17.04 -8.12 -13.22
CA ALA A 170 -15.65 -8.32 -13.63
C ALA A 170 -15.52 -9.46 -14.66
N GLU A 171 -16.20 -10.59 -14.42
CA GLU A 171 -16.17 -11.73 -15.35
C GLU A 171 -16.85 -11.42 -16.69
N LYS A 172 -17.88 -10.56 -16.72
CA LYS A 172 -18.51 -10.11 -17.97
C LYS A 172 -17.57 -9.27 -18.84
N VAL A 173 -16.69 -8.47 -18.25
CA VAL A 173 -15.77 -7.56 -18.98
C VAL A 173 -14.36 -8.11 -19.18
N ALA A 174 -14.11 -9.30 -18.63
CA ALA A 174 -12.86 -10.04 -18.65
C ALA A 174 -12.08 -10.01 -19.98
N ALA A 175 -12.75 -10.27 -21.11
CA ALA A 175 -12.21 -10.26 -22.48
C ALA A 175 -10.76 -10.80 -22.66
N GLY A 176 -10.35 -11.83 -21.89
CA GLY A 176 -8.99 -12.40 -21.94
C GLY A 176 -7.88 -11.59 -21.23
N LYS A 177 -8.22 -10.51 -20.52
CA LYS A 177 -7.28 -9.73 -19.70
C LYS A 177 -6.80 -10.51 -18.49
N LYS A 178 -5.50 -10.43 -18.20
CA LYS A 178 -4.84 -11.04 -17.03
C LYS A 178 -5.10 -10.29 -15.73
N GLU A 179 -5.35 -8.98 -15.84
CA GLU A 179 -5.63 -8.08 -14.75
C GLU A 179 -6.79 -7.17 -15.13
N LEU A 180 -7.67 -6.92 -14.17
CA LEU A 180 -8.82 -6.02 -14.31
C LEU A 180 -8.79 -4.96 -13.20
N ILE A 181 -9.24 -3.77 -13.55
CA ILE A 181 -9.47 -2.65 -12.63
C ILE A 181 -10.96 -2.33 -12.63
N GLY A 182 -11.62 -2.48 -11.49
CA GLY A 182 -13.01 -2.12 -11.28
C GLY A 182 -13.16 -0.89 -10.39
N ILE A 183 -14.24 -0.14 -10.57
CA ILE A 183 -14.72 0.83 -9.59
C ILE A 183 -16.03 0.31 -8.99
N HIS A 184 -16.17 0.35 -7.67
CA HIS A 184 -17.46 0.14 -7.02
C HIS A 184 -17.84 1.39 -6.22
N VAL A 185 -18.99 1.98 -6.52
CA VAL A 185 -19.52 3.14 -5.79
C VAL A 185 -20.44 2.62 -4.67
N CYS A 186 -19.99 2.75 -3.43
CA CYS A 186 -20.51 2.03 -2.27
C CYS A 186 -21.15 2.96 -1.25
N SER A 187 -22.31 2.55 -0.72
CA SER A 187 -22.98 3.18 0.40
C SER A 187 -22.09 3.12 1.66
N PRO A 188 -21.91 4.21 2.43
CA PRO A 188 -21.10 4.20 3.64
C PRO A 188 -21.38 3.05 4.60
N VAL A 189 -22.66 2.66 4.77
CA VAL A 189 -23.07 1.58 5.68
C VAL A 189 -22.56 0.19 5.28
N HIS A 190 -22.28 -0.04 3.98
CA HIS A 190 -21.77 -1.32 3.49
C HIS A 190 -20.25 -1.32 3.27
N LEU A 191 -19.60 -0.16 3.34
CA LEU A 191 -18.20 0.02 2.93
C LEU A 191 -17.26 -1.00 3.57
N ASP A 192 -17.30 -1.10 4.90
CA ASP A 192 -16.38 -1.97 5.65
C ASP A 192 -16.58 -3.45 5.30
N GLU A 193 -17.83 -3.91 5.23
CA GLU A 193 -18.12 -5.33 4.95
C GLU A 193 -17.84 -5.69 3.48
N VAL A 194 -18.15 -4.81 2.52
CA VAL A 194 -17.83 -5.01 1.09
C VAL A 194 -16.32 -5.10 0.90
N VAL A 195 -15.54 -4.18 1.48
CA VAL A 195 -14.07 -4.21 1.40
C VAL A 195 -13.52 -5.50 2.01
N LYS A 196 -13.98 -5.86 3.21
CA LYS A 196 -13.56 -7.09 3.91
C LYS A 196 -13.84 -8.34 3.09
N LEU A 197 -15.03 -8.46 2.49
CA LEU A 197 -15.41 -9.60 1.67
C LEU A 197 -14.56 -9.68 0.39
N LEU A 198 -14.35 -8.56 -0.32
CA LEU A 198 -13.48 -8.52 -1.51
C LEU A 198 -12.03 -8.93 -1.19
N GLU A 199 -11.43 -8.36 -0.14
CA GLU A 199 -10.07 -8.72 0.28
C GLU A 199 -9.96 -10.19 0.68
N SER A 200 -10.97 -10.75 1.34
CA SER A 200 -11.00 -12.17 1.73
C SER A 200 -10.93 -13.12 0.53
N LEU A 201 -11.41 -12.66 -0.63
CA LEU A 201 -11.37 -13.37 -1.91
C LEU A 201 -10.07 -13.11 -2.68
N GLY A 202 -9.13 -12.33 -2.14
CA GLY A 202 -7.85 -12.01 -2.77
C GLY A 202 -7.93 -10.91 -3.84
N VAL A 203 -8.98 -10.08 -3.80
CA VAL A 203 -9.09 -8.84 -4.59
C VAL A 203 -8.23 -7.76 -3.93
N ARG A 204 -7.44 -7.01 -4.71
CA ARG A 204 -6.75 -5.82 -4.20
C ARG A 204 -7.78 -4.69 -4.10
N VAL A 205 -7.93 -4.09 -2.92
CA VAL A 205 -8.94 -3.04 -2.70
C VAL A 205 -8.26 -1.72 -2.36
N GLU A 206 -8.70 -0.65 -3.02
CA GLU A 206 -8.29 0.72 -2.70
C GLU A 206 -9.53 1.53 -2.35
N VAL A 207 -9.60 2.13 -1.17
CA VAL A 207 -10.78 2.90 -0.74
C VAL A 207 -10.53 4.38 -0.94
N ALA A 208 -11.43 5.05 -1.65
CA ALA A 208 -11.40 6.49 -1.83
C ALA A 208 -12.71 7.14 -1.39
N SER A 209 -12.61 8.32 -0.81
CA SER A 209 -13.73 9.15 -0.42
C SER A 209 -13.43 10.63 -0.67
N MET A 210 -14.44 11.46 -0.47
CA MET A 210 -14.37 12.88 -0.78
C MET A 210 -14.63 13.72 0.48
N LYS A 211 -13.68 14.59 0.86
CA LYS A 211 -13.91 15.64 1.85
C LYS A 211 -14.37 16.92 1.17
N LYS A 212 -15.37 17.59 1.76
CA LYS A 212 -15.95 18.84 1.26
C LYS A 212 -15.68 19.99 2.23
N GLU A 213 -15.37 21.15 1.66
CA GLU A 213 -15.43 22.45 2.33
C GLU A 213 -16.43 23.33 1.56
N TYR A 214 -17.37 23.96 2.26
CA TYR A 214 -18.40 24.82 1.66
C TYR A 214 -18.08 26.29 1.89
N VAL A 215 -18.25 27.11 0.85
CA VAL A 215 -18.26 28.57 0.94
C VAL A 215 -19.59 29.05 0.37
N ILE A 216 -20.41 29.68 1.20
CA ILE A 216 -21.76 30.12 0.87
C ILE A 216 -21.74 31.64 0.71
N GLU A 217 -22.23 32.14 -0.43
CA GLU A 217 -22.43 33.57 -0.65
C GLU A 217 -23.93 33.88 -0.49
N GLU A 218 -24.27 34.69 0.51
CA GLU A 218 -25.66 35.06 0.80
C GLU A 218 -26.19 36.13 -0.16
N ALA A 219 -27.46 36.02 -0.54
CA ALA A 219 -28.22 37.07 -1.22
C ALA A 219 -29.15 37.79 -0.23
N ALA A 220 -29.69 38.95 -0.62
CA ALA A 220 -30.77 39.61 0.12
C ALA A 220 -32.06 38.76 0.05
N GLY A 221 -32.20 37.79 0.97
CA GLY A 221 -33.33 36.86 1.06
C GLY A 221 -32.99 35.57 1.83
N SER A 222 -33.95 34.66 1.98
CA SER A 222 -33.80 33.40 2.74
C SER A 222 -33.11 32.26 1.98
N SER A 223 -32.36 32.55 0.92
CA SER A 223 -31.67 31.53 0.12
C SER A 223 -30.33 32.05 -0.42
N PRO A 224 -29.26 31.22 -0.44
CA PRO A 224 -27.94 31.64 -0.90
C PRO A 224 -27.90 31.94 -2.40
N ALA A 225 -27.04 32.89 -2.79
CA ALA A 225 -26.81 33.32 -4.17
C ALA A 225 -25.92 32.33 -4.94
N SER A 226 -24.85 31.86 -4.30
CA SER A 226 -23.94 30.85 -4.85
C SER A 226 -23.38 29.95 -3.75
N ILE A 227 -23.06 28.69 -4.10
CA ILE A 227 -22.40 27.75 -3.20
C ILE A 227 -21.16 27.22 -3.92
N LYS A 228 -19.99 27.49 -3.35
CA LYS A 228 -18.71 26.92 -3.80
C LYS A 228 -18.36 25.73 -2.94
N VAL A 229 -18.14 24.58 -3.57
CA VAL A 229 -17.72 23.34 -2.90
C VAL A 229 -16.28 23.05 -3.30
N LYS A 230 -15.38 23.09 -2.32
CA LYS A 230 -13.99 22.68 -2.48
C LYS A 230 -13.87 21.21 -2.10
N VAL A 231 -13.30 20.42 -3.00
CA VAL A 231 -13.24 18.97 -2.91
C VAL A 231 -11.80 18.51 -2.69
N LYS A 232 -11.59 17.69 -1.65
CA LYS A 232 -10.32 17.02 -1.37
C LYS A 232 -10.51 15.49 -1.36
N PRO A 233 -9.90 14.75 -2.30
CA PRO A 233 -9.88 13.28 -2.25
C PRO A 233 -9.18 12.78 -0.99
N VAL A 234 -9.67 11.68 -0.42
CA VAL A 234 -9.05 10.98 0.71
C VAL A 234 -8.98 9.49 0.38
N VAL A 235 -7.80 8.90 0.52
CA VAL A 235 -7.62 7.45 0.45
C VAL A 235 -7.59 6.91 1.88
N LYS A 236 -8.51 6.00 2.23
CA LYS A 236 -8.59 5.38 3.57
C LYS A 236 -8.04 3.95 3.51
N GLY A 237 -7.29 3.52 4.54
CA GLY A 237 -7.05 2.10 4.81
C GLY A 237 -8.20 1.50 5.64
N ALA A 238 -8.65 0.28 5.34
CA ALA A 238 -9.86 -0.32 5.91
C ALA A 238 -9.71 -0.89 7.34
N VAL A 239 -10.82 -0.88 8.11
CA VAL A 239 -10.94 -1.29 9.53
C VAL A 239 -11.55 -2.69 9.66
N GLY A 240 -11.10 -3.50 10.63
CA GLY A 240 -11.66 -4.83 10.96
C GLY A 240 -10.71 -6.03 10.85
N LYS A 241 -9.42 -5.81 10.60
CA LYS A 241 -8.39 -6.87 10.50
C LYS A 241 -7.84 -7.28 11.87
N PHE A 242 -7.32 -8.51 11.94
CA PHE A 242 -6.21 -8.83 12.84
C PHE A 242 -5.18 -7.71 12.74
N PRO A 243 -4.79 -7.04 13.84
CA PRO A 243 -3.84 -5.92 13.75
C PRO A 243 -2.56 -6.40 13.07
N TYR A 244 -2.02 -5.59 12.17
CA TYR A 244 -0.73 -5.82 11.55
C TYR A 244 0.36 -5.62 12.60
N ILE A 245 1.01 -6.71 12.99
CA ILE A 245 2.08 -6.69 13.98
C ILE A 245 3.40 -6.88 13.25
N LEU A 246 4.32 -5.94 13.42
CA LEU A 246 5.70 -6.09 12.98
C LEU A 246 6.59 -6.39 14.18
N PHE A 247 7.23 -7.55 14.17
CA PHE A 247 8.32 -7.88 15.08
C PHE A 247 9.63 -7.38 14.48
N PHE A 248 10.14 -6.29 15.04
CA PHE A 248 11.40 -5.69 14.62
C PHE A 248 12.55 -6.37 15.35
N LEU A 249 13.31 -7.20 14.65
CA LEU A 249 14.43 -7.97 15.16
C LEU A 249 15.72 -7.26 14.79
N THR A 250 16.32 -6.55 15.75
CA THR A 250 17.60 -5.86 15.51
C THR A 250 18.75 -6.59 16.18
N THR A 251 19.85 -6.75 15.45
CA THR A 251 21.11 -7.28 16.01
C THR A 251 21.85 -6.23 16.85
N ASP A 252 21.42 -4.97 16.79
CA ASP A 252 21.98 -3.88 17.58
C ASP A 252 21.41 -3.87 19.00
N ASP A 253 22.14 -3.26 19.93
CA ASP A 253 21.69 -3.09 21.32
C ASP A 253 20.56 -2.06 21.49
N ILE A 254 20.35 -1.22 20.47
CA ILE A 254 19.30 -0.20 20.45
C ILE A 254 18.57 -0.27 19.12
N ALA A 255 17.26 -0.45 19.18
CA ALA A 255 16.38 -0.41 18.03
C ALA A 255 16.40 0.95 17.33
N SER A 256 16.52 0.95 16.00
CA SER A 256 16.54 2.15 15.17
C SER A 256 15.18 2.87 15.25
N PRO A 257 15.13 4.13 15.73
CA PRO A 257 13.88 4.89 15.70
C PRO A 257 13.38 5.14 14.28
N PHE A 258 14.29 5.27 13.32
CA PHE A 258 13.96 5.46 11.90
C PHE A 258 13.13 4.29 11.37
N ASP A 259 13.61 3.06 11.57
CA ASP A 259 12.97 1.82 11.12
C ASP A 259 11.61 1.62 11.80
N ILE A 260 11.50 1.97 13.09
CA ILE A 260 10.24 1.91 13.85
C ILE A 260 9.22 2.92 13.31
N CYS A 261 9.60 4.18 13.13
CA CYS A 261 8.71 5.21 12.59
C CYS A 261 8.21 4.84 11.20
N MET A 262 9.12 4.37 10.34
CA MET A 262 8.79 3.92 8.99
C MET A 262 7.82 2.74 8.97
N ALA A 263 7.96 1.78 9.89
CA ALA A 263 7.01 0.68 10.01
C ALA A 263 5.60 1.18 10.40
N TYR A 264 5.47 2.12 11.32
CA TYR A 264 4.16 2.73 11.63
C TYR A 264 3.58 3.47 10.41
N ASP A 265 4.39 4.28 9.73
CA ASP A 265 3.98 5.02 8.53
C ASP A 265 3.58 4.07 7.37
N ALA A 266 4.16 2.86 7.31
CA ALA A 266 3.77 1.81 6.38
C ALA A 266 2.41 1.14 6.70
N GLY A 267 1.80 1.49 7.83
CA GLY A 267 0.47 1.04 8.24
C GLY A 267 0.45 -0.21 9.12
N PHE A 268 1.55 -0.51 9.83
CA PHE A 268 1.53 -1.52 10.90
C PHE A 268 0.85 -0.94 12.15
N ASP A 269 -0.07 -1.70 12.74
CA ASP A 269 -0.81 -1.29 13.95
C ASP A 269 0.08 -1.36 15.21
N THR A 270 1.08 -2.25 15.21
CA THR A 270 2.02 -2.40 16.32
C THR A 270 3.39 -2.79 15.81
N VAL A 271 4.42 -2.10 16.30
CA VAL A 271 5.83 -2.43 16.06
C VAL A 271 6.47 -2.83 17.38
N LYS A 272 6.87 -4.10 17.50
CA LYS A 272 7.51 -4.64 18.71
C LYS A 272 9.00 -4.88 18.46
N PRO A 273 9.90 -4.05 19.01
CA PRO A 273 11.34 -4.27 18.92
C PRO A 273 11.81 -5.40 19.84
N TYR A 274 12.81 -6.13 19.35
CA TYR A 274 13.70 -7.02 20.10
C TYR A 274 15.13 -6.66 19.76
N GLU A 275 15.91 -6.24 20.75
CA GLU A 275 17.31 -5.85 20.63
C GLU A 275 18.30 -6.99 20.87
N SER A 276 19.54 -6.80 20.41
CA SER A 276 20.66 -7.75 20.50
C SER A 276 20.23 -9.18 20.11
N VAL A 277 19.49 -9.28 19.01
CA VAL A 277 18.96 -10.56 18.49
C VAL A 277 20.10 -11.36 17.88
N THR A 278 20.29 -12.58 18.40
CA THR A 278 21.15 -13.61 17.80
C THR A 278 20.29 -14.58 16.98
N PRO A 279 20.87 -15.43 16.12
CA PRO A 279 20.12 -16.45 15.39
C PRO A 279 19.27 -17.35 16.31
N GLU A 280 19.77 -17.71 17.49
CA GLU A 280 19.06 -18.53 18.48
C GLU A 280 17.85 -17.79 19.06
N LYS A 281 18.02 -16.51 19.42
CA LYS A 281 16.90 -15.67 19.89
C LYS A 281 15.86 -15.47 18.79
N ALA A 282 16.31 -15.22 17.56
CA ALA A 282 15.42 -15.07 16.40
C ALA A 282 14.56 -16.31 16.21
N LYS A 283 15.14 -17.51 16.30
CA LYS A 283 14.41 -18.77 16.23
C LYS A 283 13.30 -18.86 17.29
N VAL A 284 13.63 -18.58 18.56
CA VAL A 284 12.66 -18.65 19.66
C VAL A 284 11.51 -17.66 19.46
N ILE A 285 11.82 -16.41 19.12
CA ILE A 285 10.82 -15.36 18.87
C ILE A 285 9.91 -15.76 17.71
N VAL A 286 10.49 -16.23 16.59
CA VAL A 286 9.72 -16.59 15.40
C VAL A 286 8.81 -17.78 15.68
N GLN A 287 9.30 -18.83 16.35
CA GLN A 287 8.48 -20.00 16.69
C GLN A 287 7.26 -19.61 17.50
N ASP A 288 7.42 -18.78 18.53
CA ASP A 288 6.30 -18.33 19.36
C ASP A 288 5.32 -17.45 18.56
N ALA A 289 5.86 -16.48 17.82
CA ALA A 289 5.06 -15.53 17.04
C ALA A 289 4.20 -16.21 15.96
N ILE A 290 4.72 -17.19 15.21
CA ILE A 290 3.97 -17.81 14.10
C ILE A 290 2.79 -18.68 14.57
N PHE A 291 2.82 -19.21 15.80
CA PHE A 291 1.71 -20.02 16.34
C PHE A 291 0.66 -19.18 17.07
N SER A 292 1.02 -17.98 17.56
CA SER A 292 0.17 -17.16 18.42
C SER A 292 -1.17 -16.71 17.80
N ARG A 293 -1.32 -16.74 16.47
CA ARG A 293 -2.51 -16.21 15.75
C ARG A 293 -3.20 -17.22 14.84
N GLY A 294 -2.80 -18.49 14.92
CA GLY A 294 -3.31 -19.56 14.05
C GLY A 294 -3.05 -19.30 12.55
N THR A 295 -3.53 -20.22 11.72
CA THR A 295 -3.26 -20.22 10.27
C THR A 295 -3.91 -19.05 9.52
N LYS A 296 -5.01 -18.49 10.04
CA LYS A 296 -5.68 -17.32 9.46
C LYS A 296 -5.00 -16.01 9.85
N GLY A 297 -4.45 -15.93 11.06
CA GLY A 297 -3.90 -14.71 11.64
C GLY A 297 -2.40 -14.50 11.37
N VAL A 298 -1.65 -15.57 11.08
CA VAL A 298 -0.19 -15.48 10.87
C VAL A 298 0.23 -14.52 9.74
N LYS A 299 -0.58 -14.41 8.69
CA LYS A 299 -0.36 -13.49 7.56
C LYS A 299 -0.44 -11.99 7.92
N TYR A 300 -0.92 -11.68 9.13
CA TYR A 300 -0.97 -10.32 9.68
C TYR A 300 0.22 -10.02 10.61
N THR A 301 1.15 -10.95 10.73
CA THR A 301 2.42 -10.76 11.44
C THR A 301 3.52 -10.56 10.40
N CYS A 302 4.50 -9.69 10.64
CA CYS A 302 5.66 -9.51 9.79
C CYS A 302 6.92 -9.51 10.64
N PHE A 303 8.02 -10.03 10.13
CA PHE A 303 9.34 -9.86 10.75
C PHE A 303 10.14 -8.83 9.94
N PHE A 304 10.80 -7.90 10.63
CA PHE A 304 11.77 -7.01 10.01
C PHE A 304 13.11 -7.17 10.71
N VAL A 305 14.11 -7.66 9.98
CA VAL A 305 15.45 -7.90 10.48
C VAL A 305 16.39 -6.79 10.04
N SER A 306 17.03 -6.11 11.00
CA SER A 306 17.93 -4.97 10.78
C SER A 306 19.10 -5.01 11.76
N GLY A 307 20.07 -4.12 11.57
CA GLY A 307 21.29 -4.04 12.38
C GLY A 307 22.48 -3.49 11.59
N LYS A 308 23.53 -3.09 12.30
CA LYS A 308 24.76 -2.53 11.68
C LYS A 308 25.61 -3.58 11.00
N ASP A 309 25.67 -4.78 11.56
CA ASP A 309 26.51 -5.87 11.08
C ASP A 309 25.71 -6.75 10.11
N ILE A 310 26.00 -6.59 8.82
CA ILE A 310 25.29 -7.28 7.74
C ILE A 310 25.31 -8.79 7.88
N ASP A 311 26.42 -9.38 8.35
CA ASP A 311 26.53 -10.83 8.49
C ASP A 311 25.59 -11.34 9.57
N LYS A 312 25.54 -10.65 10.72
CA LYS A 312 24.64 -11.02 11.81
C LYS A 312 23.17 -10.87 11.41
N VAL A 313 22.85 -9.81 10.65
CA VAL A 313 21.50 -9.57 10.15
C VAL A 313 21.08 -10.68 9.20
N GLU A 314 21.94 -11.06 8.26
CA GLU A 314 21.67 -12.13 7.31
C GLU A 314 21.57 -13.50 7.97
N ASP A 315 22.45 -13.81 8.93
CA ASP A 315 22.41 -15.06 9.69
C ASP A 315 21.08 -15.18 10.47
N ALA A 316 20.66 -14.08 11.12
CA ALA A 316 19.37 -14.02 11.80
C ALA A 316 18.19 -14.14 10.82
N ALA A 317 18.21 -13.42 9.70
CA ALA A 317 17.16 -13.46 8.69
C ALA A 317 17.02 -14.85 8.05
N GLU A 318 18.14 -15.55 7.81
CA GLU A 318 18.10 -16.91 7.30
C GLU A 318 17.47 -17.88 8.32
N VAL A 319 17.77 -17.73 9.61
CA VAL A 319 17.11 -18.52 10.66
C VAL A 319 15.62 -18.18 10.76
N VAL A 320 15.23 -16.91 10.70
CA VAL A 320 13.81 -16.50 10.65
C VAL A 320 13.10 -17.20 9.49
N ARG A 321 13.69 -17.15 8.29
CA ARG A 321 13.15 -17.79 7.08
C ARG A 321 13.02 -19.31 7.23
N LYS A 322 14.05 -19.99 7.75
CA LYS A 322 14.08 -21.47 7.91
C LYS A 322 13.19 -21.97 9.04
N THR A 323 12.88 -21.13 10.02
CA THR A 323 12.05 -21.50 11.18
C THR A 323 10.57 -21.60 10.83
N MET A 324 10.13 -20.87 9.79
CA MET A 324 8.75 -20.90 9.33
C MET A 324 8.49 -22.04 8.35
N PHE A 325 7.28 -22.58 8.37
CA PHE A 325 6.85 -23.65 7.46
C PHE A 325 5.35 -23.53 7.20
N LYS A 326 4.87 -23.99 6.03
CA LYS A 326 3.43 -23.90 5.72
C LYS A 326 2.61 -24.76 6.71
N PRO A 327 1.45 -24.28 7.21
CA PRO A 327 0.78 -23.00 6.91
C PRO A 327 1.24 -21.81 7.79
N PHE A 328 2.16 -22.01 8.74
CA PHE A 328 2.68 -21.00 9.68
C PHE A 328 3.89 -20.25 9.09
N LYS A 329 3.65 -19.48 8.04
CA LYS A 329 4.65 -18.66 7.36
C LYS A 329 4.10 -17.26 7.12
N THR A 330 4.97 -16.27 7.15
CA THR A 330 4.62 -14.87 6.86
C THR A 330 5.80 -14.10 6.25
N SER A 331 5.59 -12.82 5.97
CA SER A 331 6.56 -11.89 5.39
C SER A 331 7.77 -11.63 6.29
N VAL A 332 8.94 -11.55 5.66
CA VAL A 332 10.22 -11.14 6.28
C VAL A 332 10.85 -10.03 5.45
N VAL A 333 11.06 -8.89 6.08
CA VAL A 333 11.79 -7.75 5.53
C VAL A 333 13.21 -7.80 6.08
N VAL A 334 14.20 -7.57 5.23
CA VAL A 334 15.61 -7.49 5.63
C VAL A 334 16.19 -6.21 5.09
N ASP A 335 16.68 -5.34 5.97
CA ASP A 335 17.38 -4.12 5.56
C ASP A 335 18.37 -3.69 6.66
N PRO A 336 19.66 -4.08 6.56
CA PRO A 336 20.67 -3.75 7.58
C PRO A 336 20.89 -2.24 7.68
N ARG A 337 20.14 -1.56 8.56
CA ARG A 337 20.13 -0.09 8.70
C ARG A 337 20.04 0.67 7.37
N GLY A 338 19.14 0.23 6.48
CA GLY A 338 18.96 0.89 5.19
C GLY A 338 19.99 0.51 4.14
N ALA A 339 20.90 -0.43 4.39
CA ALA A 339 21.95 -0.79 3.45
C ALA A 339 21.40 -1.33 2.12
N TYR A 340 20.39 -2.18 2.18
CA TYR A 340 19.81 -2.80 0.99
C TYR A 340 19.04 -1.76 0.17
N THR A 341 18.19 -0.98 0.83
CA THR A 341 17.34 0.01 0.17
C THR A 341 18.15 1.18 -0.37
N THR A 342 19.22 1.61 0.32
CA THR A 342 20.14 2.64 -0.18
C THR A 342 20.91 2.15 -1.40
N ALA A 343 21.47 0.93 -1.35
CA ALA A 343 22.21 0.33 -2.46
C ALA A 343 21.32 0.12 -3.70
N ALA A 344 20.09 -0.34 -3.49
CA ALA A 344 19.08 -0.44 -4.54
C ALA A 344 18.75 0.93 -5.16
N ALA A 345 18.53 1.95 -4.33
CA ALA A 345 18.18 3.29 -4.80
C ALA A 345 19.32 3.94 -5.61
N MET A 346 20.56 3.89 -5.13
CA MET A 346 21.71 4.47 -5.85
C MET A 346 21.92 3.81 -7.22
N ILE A 347 21.75 2.49 -7.31
CA ILE A 347 21.87 1.76 -8.59
C ILE A 347 20.72 2.10 -9.53
N ALA A 348 19.48 2.08 -9.04
CA ALA A 348 18.32 2.44 -9.87
C ALA A 348 18.39 3.89 -10.38
N LYS A 349 18.88 4.83 -9.55
CA LYS A 349 19.14 6.22 -9.97
C LYS A 349 20.25 6.30 -11.01
N ALA A 350 21.31 5.49 -10.89
CA ALA A 350 22.35 5.43 -11.91
C ALA A 350 21.81 4.90 -13.24
N GLU A 351 21.02 3.81 -13.22
CA GLU A 351 20.37 3.27 -14.43
C GLU A 351 19.45 4.32 -15.10
N GLU A 352 18.62 5.00 -14.31
CA GLU A 352 17.74 6.06 -14.80
C GLU A 352 18.54 7.23 -15.39
N GLY A 353 19.61 7.67 -14.71
CA GLY A 353 20.47 8.77 -15.15
C GLY A 353 21.19 8.46 -16.46
N LEU A 354 21.79 7.27 -16.57
CA LEU A 354 22.44 6.80 -17.80
C LEU A 354 21.46 6.74 -18.98
N GLN A 355 20.25 6.24 -18.74
CA GLN A 355 19.20 6.21 -19.75
C GLN A 355 18.79 7.62 -20.19
N LYS A 356 18.54 8.54 -19.24
CA LYS A 356 18.15 9.93 -19.53
C LYS A 356 19.22 10.69 -20.32
N ALA A 357 20.49 10.42 -20.05
CA ALA A 357 21.63 11.05 -20.72
C ALA A 357 22.06 10.31 -22.02
N ASN A 358 21.35 9.26 -22.45
CA ASN A 358 21.72 8.42 -23.59
C ASN A 358 23.16 7.87 -23.50
N LEU A 359 23.62 7.54 -22.29
CA LEU A 359 24.96 7.00 -22.02
C LEU A 359 25.00 5.45 -21.98
N GLY A 360 23.92 4.81 -22.41
CA GLY A 360 23.76 3.35 -22.49
C GLY A 360 23.25 2.73 -21.19
N GLU A 361 23.42 1.42 -21.07
CA GLU A 361 22.97 0.62 -19.91
C GLU A 361 24.11 0.37 -18.93
N LEU A 362 23.78 0.03 -17.68
CA LEU A 362 24.78 -0.23 -16.65
C LEU A 362 25.55 -1.55 -16.88
N THR A 363 24.90 -2.56 -17.47
CA THR A 363 25.53 -3.85 -17.80
C THR A 363 26.75 -3.67 -18.69
N GLY A 364 27.86 -4.33 -18.33
CA GLY A 364 29.13 -4.25 -19.05
C GLY A 364 29.95 -2.98 -18.80
N LYS A 365 29.44 -2.00 -18.05
CA LYS A 365 30.22 -0.82 -17.65
C LYS A 365 31.19 -1.11 -16.52
N SER A 366 32.30 -0.38 -16.48
CA SER A 366 33.24 -0.41 -15.36
C SER A 366 32.70 0.45 -14.21
N CYS A 367 32.42 -0.16 -13.06
CA CYS A 367 31.85 0.51 -11.90
C CYS A 367 32.81 0.46 -10.70
N ALA A 368 33.04 1.59 -10.06
CA ALA A 368 33.84 1.68 -8.84
C ALA A 368 32.97 2.08 -7.65
N VAL A 369 33.08 1.35 -6.54
CA VAL A 369 32.40 1.64 -5.28
C VAL A 369 33.44 1.99 -4.22
N PHE A 370 33.47 3.24 -3.78
CA PHE A 370 34.34 3.67 -2.68
C PHE A 370 33.61 3.53 -1.34
N GLY A 371 34.15 2.68 -0.47
CA GLY A 371 33.65 2.37 0.86
C GLY A 371 33.29 0.89 0.98
N THR A 372 33.88 0.21 1.97
CA THR A 372 33.58 -1.21 2.26
C THR A 372 32.59 -1.37 3.42
N GLY A 373 31.79 -0.34 3.73
CA GLY A 373 30.68 -0.46 4.67
C GLY A 373 29.49 -1.26 4.08
N PRO A 374 28.42 -1.52 4.87
CA PRO A 374 27.29 -2.33 4.43
C PRO A 374 26.66 -1.88 3.10
N VAL A 375 26.46 -0.58 2.90
CA VAL A 375 25.90 -0.03 1.66
C VAL A 375 26.82 -0.32 0.46
N GLY A 376 28.12 -0.05 0.61
CA GLY A 376 29.10 -0.25 -0.46
C GLY A 376 29.28 -1.73 -0.82
N MET A 377 29.27 -2.62 0.18
CA MET A 377 29.28 -4.06 -0.01
C MET A 377 28.08 -4.53 -0.86
N ILE A 378 26.85 -4.12 -0.50
CA ILE A 378 25.65 -4.53 -1.25
C ILE A 378 25.57 -3.86 -2.63
N ALA A 379 26.01 -2.61 -2.76
CA ALA A 379 26.13 -1.97 -4.06
C ALA A 379 27.06 -2.77 -4.99
N ALA A 380 28.22 -3.22 -4.49
CA ALA A 380 29.14 -4.06 -5.27
C ALA A 380 28.51 -5.42 -5.65
N VAL A 381 27.73 -6.05 -4.74
CA VAL A 381 26.98 -7.29 -5.04
C VAL A 381 25.98 -7.06 -6.16
N LEU A 382 25.14 -6.02 -6.06
CA LEU A 382 24.12 -5.71 -7.05
C LEU A 382 24.76 -5.38 -8.42
N LEU A 383 25.81 -4.56 -8.47
CA LEU A 383 26.53 -4.23 -9.69
C LEU A 383 27.14 -5.47 -10.37
N SER A 384 27.78 -6.35 -9.59
CA SER A 384 28.34 -7.60 -10.10
C SER A 384 27.25 -8.51 -10.67
N LYS A 385 26.10 -8.64 -9.98
CA LYS A 385 24.94 -9.41 -10.46
C LYS A 385 24.30 -8.83 -11.73
N LEU A 386 24.42 -7.51 -11.95
CA LEU A 386 23.99 -6.84 -13.18
C LEU A 386 24.99 -6.97 -14.33
N GLY A 387 26.12 -7.65 -14.12
CA GLY A 387 27.16 -7.86 -15.14
C GLY A 387 28.09 -6.67 -15.33
N CYS A 388 28.27 -5.83 -14.31
CA CYS A 388 29.23 -4.73 -14.34
C CYS A 388 30.65 -5.22 -13.97
N ASP A 389 31.68 -4.66 -14.59
CA ASP A 389 33.06 -4.84 -14.14
C ASP A 389 33.28 -4.02 -12.86
N THR A 390 33.20 -4.68 -11.72
CA THR A 390 32.98 -4.02 -10.42
C THR A 390 34.24 -4.02 -9.56
N VAL A 391 34.66 -2.82 -9.16
CA VAL A 391 35.72 -2.58 -8.18
C VAL A 391 35.11 -2.08 -6.88
N ILE A 392 35.43 -2.70 -5.75
CA ILE A 392 35.18 -2.14 -4.42
C ILE A 392 36.50 -1.65 -3.83
N ALA A 393 36.52 -0.40 -3.36
CA ALA A 393 37.72 0.28 -2.94
C ALA A 393 37.61 0.84 -1.52
N GLU A 394 38.66 0.68 -0.71
CA GLU A 394 38.73 1.22 0.64
C GLU A 394 39.67 2.45 0.69
N PRO A 395 39.14 3.67 0.91
CA PRO A 395 39.96 4.88 0.94
C PRO A 395 40.54 5.24 2.31
N TYR A 396 40.16 4.56 3.41
CA TYR A 396 40.61 4.93 4.76
C TYR A 396 41.98 4.33 5.09
N GLU A 397 42.98 5.21 5.26
CA GLU A 397 44.39 4.85 5.49
C GLU A 397 44.67 3.93 6.69
N LYS A 398 43.74 3.83 7.66
CA LYS A 398 43.91 2.95 8.82
C LYS A 398 43.54 1.49 8.57
N LEU A 399 43.02 1.17 7.40
CA LEU A 399 42.72 -0.19 6.97
C LEU A 399 43.87 -0.74 6.12
N SER A 400 43.65 -1.82 5.37
CA SER A 400 44.71 -2.47 4.61
C SER A 400 44.15 -3.24 3.41
N GLN A 401 45.03 -3.60 2.47
CA GLN A 401 44.66 -4.51 1.38
C GLN A 401 44.15 -5.86 1.92
N ALA A 402 44.76 -6.41 2.96
CA ALA A 402 44.30 -7.66 3.57
C ALA A 402 42.85 -7.57 4.09
N TYR A 403 42.46 -6.42 4.64
CA TYR A 403 41.06 -6.19 5.03
C TYR A 403 40.14 -6.15 3.79
N VAL A 404 40.52 -5.45 2.73
CA VAL A 404 39.75 -5.41 1.48
C VAL A 404 39.61 -6.81 0.87
N ASP A 405 40.68 -7.61 0.85
CA ASP A 405 40.65 -8.99 0.37
C ASP A 405 39.69 -9.85 1.20
N SER A 406 39.62 -9.63 2.52
CA SER A 406 38.65 -10.30 3.39
C SER A 406 37.20 -9.91 3.05
N VAL A 407 36.95 -8.66 2.67
CA VAL A 407 35.63 -8.20 2.21
C VAL A 407 35.28 -8.88 0.89
N VAL A 408 36.19 -8.91 -0.09
CA VAL A 408 35.96 -9.58 -1.38
C VAL A 408 35.67 -11.07 -1.20
N ASN A 409 36.45 -11.76 -0.37
CA ASN A 409 36.22 -13.17 -0.08
C ASN A 409 34.84 -13.39 0.56
N ARG A 410 34.44 -12.54 1.51
CA ARG A 410 33.11 -12.57 2.11
C ARG A 410 32.01 -12.39 1.05
N LEU A 411 32.16 -11.42 0.15
CA LEU A 411 31.17 -11.19 -0.91
C LEU A 411 31.04 -12.39 -1.85
N LYS A 412 32.16 -13.03 -2.17
CA LYS A 412 32.20 -14.25 -2.97
C LYS A 412 31.52 -15.43 -2.27
N GLU A 413 31.82 -15.64 -0.99
CA GLU A 413 31.26 -16.73 -0.20
C GLU A 413 29.75 -16.57 0.03
N ARG A 414 29.29 -15.37 0.41
CA ARG A 414 27.88 -15.12 0.74
C ARG A 414 26.97 -14.93 -0.47
N TYR A 415 27.44 -14.24 -1.51
CA TYR A 415 26.59 -13.85 -2.64
C TYR A 415 26.98 -14.49 -3.98
N GLY A 416 28.08 -15.23 -4.03
CA GLY A 416 28.56 -15.88 -5.26
C GLY A 416 29.04 -14.89 -6.32
N VAL A 417 29.39 -13.66 -5.93
CA VAL A 417 29.83 -12.59 -6.84
C VAL A 417 31.35 -12.53 -6.95
N ASN A 418 31.85 -12.07 -8.09
CA ASN A 418 33.27 -11.81 -8.29
C ASN A 418 33.48 -10.30 -8.46
N VAL A 419 34.17 -9.69 -7.50
CA VAL A 419 34.47 -8.25 -7.49
C VAL A 419 35.96 -8.04 -7.23
N LYS A 420 36.52 -6.96 -7.78
CA LYS A 420 37.93 -6.61 -7.55
C LYS A 420 38.06 -5.71 -6.33
N GLY A 421 38.87 -6.12 -5.36
CA GLY A 421 39.16 -5.32 -4.16
C GLY A 421 40.43 -4.49 -4.33
N ILE A 422 40.37 -3.19 -4.04
CA ILE A 422 41.55 -2.30 -4.07
C ILE A 422 41.62 -1.45 -2.81
N PHE A 423 42.72 -1.51 -2.07
CA PHE A 423 43.03 -0.53 -1.04
C PHE A 423 43.59 0.74 -1.70
N ALA A 424 42.96 1.89 -1.48
CA ALA A 424 43.26 3.14 -2.17
C ALA A 424 43.32 4.35 -1.22
N PRO A 425 44.22 4.35 -0.22
CA PRO A 425 44.31 5.43 0.77
C PRO A 425 44.76 6.76 0.16
N THR A 426 45.62 6.73 -0.86
CA THR A 426 46.18 7.94 -1.47
C THR A 426 45.28 8.51 -2.54
N LYS A 427 45.45 9.81 -2.84
CA LYS A 427 44.74 10.48 -3.94
C LYS A 427 45.12 9.90 -5.31
N ILE A 428 46.35 9.41 -5.46
CA ILE A 428 46.86 8.84 -6.71
C ILE A 428 46.16 7.51 -7.01
N GLU A 429 46.06 6.62 -6.01
CA GLU A 429 45.35 5.35 -6.16
C GLU A 429 43.87 5.56 -6.46
N ARG A 430 43.21 6.48 -5.74
CA ARG A 430 41.82 6.87 -6.03
C ARG A 430 41.64 7.39 -7.45
N ALA A 431 42.53 8.27 -7.91
CA ALA A 431 42.48 8.80 -9.27
C ALA A 431 42.64 7.70 -10.34
N ASN A 432 43.53 6.73 -10.12
CA ASN A 432 43.72 5.60 -11.04
C ASN A 432 42.46 4.74 -11.16
N ILE A 433 41.71 4.55 -10.06
CA ILE A 433 40.44 3.81 -10.09
C ILE A 433 39.38 4.62 -10.87
N VAL A 434 39.22 5.91 -10.54
CA VAL A 434 38.21 6.77 -11.16
C VAL A 434 38.42 6.93 -12.67
N GLN A 435 39.67 7.03 -13.13
CA GLN A 435 39.99 7.18 -14.56
C GLN A 435 39.51 6.00 -15.42
N ASN A 436 39.37 4.82 -14.83
CA ASN A 436 38.94 3.61 -15.53
C ASN A 436 37.43 3.33 -15.39
N ALA A 437 36.72 4.05 -14.52
CA ALA A 437 35.31 3.82 -14.23
C ALA A 437 34.37 4.65 -15.13
N ASP A 438 33.30 4.03 -15.62
CA ASP A 438 32.15 4.72 -16.23
C ASP A 438 31.23 5.31 -15.16
N VAL A 439 31.05 4.59 -14.04
CA VAL A 439 30.20 4.99 -12.93
C VAL A 439 30.95 4.81 -11.61
N VAL A 440 30.94 5.85 -10.78
CA VAL A 440 31.61 5.87 -9.48
C VAL A 440 30.58 6.13 -8.39
N PHE A 441 30.51 5.22 -7.43
CA PHE A 441 29.64 5.31 -6.27
C PHE A 441 30.48 5.65 -5.03
N THR A 442 30.08 6.63 -4.23
CA THR A 442 30.75 6.96 -2.96
C THR A 442 29.85 6.67 -1.77
N ALA A 443 30.19 5.61 -1.03
CA ALA A 443 29.53 5.13 0.18
C ALA A 443 30.49 5.15 1.38
N ALA A 444 31.28 6.22 1.49
CA ALA A 444 32.23 6.44 2.59
C ALA A 444 31.55 6.96 3.86
N ALA A 445 32.33 7.10 4.94
CA ALA A 445 31.84 7.67 6.19
C ALA A 445 31.34 9.10 6.01
N ALA A 446 30.39 9.50 6.86
CA ALA A 446 29.82 10.83 6.87
C ALA A 446 30.89 11.93 6.96
N GLY A 447 30.77 12.96 6.12
CA GLY A 447 31.71 14.10 6.09
C GLY A 447 33.08 13.80 5.47
N VAL A 448 33.23 12.65 4.78
CA VAL A 448 34.48 12.29 4.11
C VAL A 448 34.39 12.58 2.61
N ARG A 449 35.25 13.46 2.11
CA ARG A 449 35.43 13.70 0.67
C ARG A 449 36.41 12.68 0.07
N VAL A 450 35.88 11.77 -0.73
CA VAL A 450 36.66 10.72 -1.41
C VAL A 450 37.27 11.25 -2.71
N ILE A 451 36.49 12.00 -3.50
CA ILE A 451 36.93 12.56 -4.78
C ILE A 451 37.03 14.07 -4.63
N ASP A 452 38.25 14.57 -4.46
CA ASP A 452 38.50 16.02 -4.35
C ASP A 452 38.73 16.69 -5.71
N ALA A 453 38.86 18.01 -5.71
CA ALA A 453 39.15 18.80 -6.91
C ALA A 453 40.37 18.29 -7.70
N SER A 454 41.43 17.84 -7.02
CA SER A 454 42.65 17.35 -7.68
C SER A 454 42.46 16.02 -8.41
N ILE A 455 41.55 15.17 -7.92
CA ILE A 455 41.15 13.93 -8.59
C ILE A 455 40.18 14.26 -9.74
N MET A 456 39.19 15.13 -9.48
CA MET A 456 38.20 15.60 -10.46
C MET A 456 38.88 16.22 -11.69
N GLU A 457 39.98 16.95 -11.49
CA GLU A 457 40.79 17.54 -12.55
C GLU A 457 41.51 16.54 -13.45
N LYS A 458 41.67 15.28 -13.01
CA LYS A 458 42.34 14.22 -13.77
C LYS A 458 41.38 13.35 -14.57
N ILE A 459 40.08 13.57 -14.45
CA ILE A 459 39.06 12.84 -15.20
C ILE A 459 39.06 13.34 -16.64
N ARG A 460 39.11 12.40 -17.58
CA ARG A 460 39.10 12.67 -19.04
C ARG A 460 37.98 11.94 -19.76
N LYS A 461 37.53 10.81 -19.20
CA LYS A 461 36.42 10.00 -19.68
C LYS A 461 35.10 10.56 -19.15
N ALA A 462 34.01 10.32 -19.86
CA ALA A 462 32.68 10.59 -19.32
C ALA A 462 32.41 9.68 -18.11
N THR A 463 31.97 10.28 -17.00
CA THR A 463 31.82 9.56 -15.73
C THR A 463 30.58 10.05 -15.00
N LEU A 464 29.79 9.12 -14.48
CA LEU A 464 28.68 9.40 -13.56
C LEU A 464 29.12 9.15 -12.12
N PHE A 465 28.97 10.16 -11.27
CA PHE A 465 29.13 10.05 -9.82
C PHE A 465 27.79 9.91 -9.13
N VAL A 466 27.70 8.98 -8.18
CA VAL A 466 26.55 8.81 -7.30
C VAL A 466 27.04 8.83 -5.85
N ASP A 467 26.71 9.90 -5.13
CA ASP A 467 27.16 10.13 -3.76
C ASP A 467 26.02 9.97 -2.77
N ILE A 468 26.25 9.20 -1.71
CA ILE A 468 25.27 9.04 -0.62
C ILE A 468 25.66 9.79 0.65
N ASN A 469 26.79 10.51 0.65
CA ASN A 469 27.18 11.32 1.80
C ASN A 469 26.28 12.58 1.91
N ALA A 470 25.42 12.59 2.93
CA ALA A 470 24.54 13.73 3.23
C ALA A 470 25.19 14.75 4.19
N VAL A 471 26.35 14.43 4.77
CA VAL A 471 27.03 15.30 5.73
C VAL A 471 28.16 16.06 5.02
N PRO A 472 28.16 17.40 5.03
CA PRO A 472 29.22 18.19 4.41
C PRO A 472 30.61 17.90 5.01
N PRO A 473 31.68 17.92 4.20
CA PRO A 473 31.66 18.05 2.74
C PRO A 473 31.09 16.82 2.04
N SER A 474 30.52 17.00 0.84
CA SER A 474 30.13 15.90 -0.05
C SER A 474 31.29 14.94 -0.34
N GLY A 475 30.95 13.69 -0.64
CA GLY A 475 31.90 12.64 -1.02
C GLY A 475 32.62 12.92 -2.33
N VAL A 476 31.96 13.65 -3.24
CA VAL A 476 32.48 14.04 -4.55
C VAL A 476 32.43 15.56 -4.70
N GLU A 477 33.58 16.15 -5.05
CA GLU A 477 33.70 17.57 -5.35
C GLU A 477 32.67 18.02 -6.41
N GLY A 478 31.96 19.12 -6.15
CA GLY A 478 31.00 19.69 -7.10
C GLY A 478 29.65 18.98 -7.22
N VAL A 479 29.45 17.83 -6.57
CA VAL A 479 28.14 17.18 -6.45
C VAL A 479 27.42 17.72 -5.22
N GLU A 480 26.25 18.32 -5.44
CA GLU A 480 25.37 18.81 -4.38
C GLU A 480 24.34 17.76 -3.95
N PRO A 481 23.84 17.77 -2.70
CA PRO A 481 22.94 16.73 -2.20
C PRO A 481 21.67 16.49 -3.03
N LYS A 482 21.13 17.53 -3.67
CA LYS A 482 19.90 17.46 -4.48
C LYS A 482 20.15 17.26 -5.98
N ASP A 483 21.42 17.18 -6.40
CA ASP A 483 21.72 16.98 -7.80
C ASP A 483 21.16 15.63 -8.26
N ASP A 484 20.48 15.62 -9.41
CA ASP A 484 19.88 14.42 -9.99
C ASP A 484 20.23 14.38 -11.47
N MET A 485 21.31 13.67 -11.79
CA MET A 485 21.91 13.58 -13.12
C MET A 485 22.35 14.95 -13.67
N LYS A 486 22.90 15.80 -12.81
CA LYS A 486 23.39 17.13 -13.20
C LYS A 486 24.80 17.04 -13.75
N GLU A 487 25.06 17.75 -14.84
CA GLU A 487 26.42 17.90 -15.38
C GLU A 487 27.21 18.87 -14.50
N ILE A 488 28.26 18.37 -13.84
CA ILE A 488 29.13 19.16 -12.94
C ILE A 488 30.35 19.72 -13.69
N ARG A 489 30.74 19.05 -14.76
CA ARG A 489 31.75 19.44 -15.74
C ARG A 489 31.41 18.73 -17.05
N GLN A 490 31.86 19.26 -18.18
CA GLN A 490 31.66 18.62 -19.48
C GLN A 490 31.94 17.10 -19.45
N GLY A 491 30.89 16.31 -19.70
CA GLY A 491 30.93 14.84 -19.70
C GLY A 491 30.95 14.17 -18.32
N VAL A 492 30.93 14.93 -17.23
CA VAL A 492 30.93 14.43 -15.85
C VAL A 492 29.61 14.80 -15.18
N TYR A 493 28.91 13.80 -14.67
CA TYR A 493 27.58 13.95 -14.10
C TYR A 493 27.56 13.56 -12.62
N GLY A 494 26.63 14.13 -11.86
CA GLY A 494 26.46 13.89 -10.43
C GLY A 494 25.01 13.59 -10.04
N ILE A 495 24.84 12.60 -9.17
CA ILE A 495 23.64 12.31 -8.40
C ILE A 495 24.00 12.41 -6.93
N GLY A 496 23.30 13.28 -6.21
CA GLY A 496 23.55 13.59 -4.80
C GLY A 496 22.75 12.73 -3.82
N SER A 497 23.12 12.88 -2.55
CA SER A 497 22.67 12.03 -1.45
C SER A 497 21.18 12.16 -1.12
N LEU A 498 20.58 13.34 -1.26
CA LEU A 498 19.14 13.53 -1.09
C LEU A 498 18.35 13.00 -2.28
N ALA A 499 18.87 13.09 -3.51
CA ALA A 499 18.22 12.48 -4.67
C ALA A 499 18.14 10.95 -4.54
N VAL A 500 19.20 10.31 -4.02
CA VAL A 500 19.18 8.88 -3.66
C VAL A 500 18.28 8.63 -2.45
N GLY A 501 18.40 9.44 -1.41
CA GLY A 501 17.65 9.32 -0.15
C GLY A 501 16.13 9.38 -0.35
N ASP A 502 15.65 10.25 -1.25
CA ASP A 502 14.24 10.36 -1.60
C ASP A 502 13.69 9.08 -2.23
N LEU A 503 14.47 8.43 -3.09
CA LEU A 503 14.08 7.13 -3.65
C LEU A 503 14.19 6.02 -2.61
N LYS A 504 15.27 5.98 -1.83
CA LYS A 504 15.49 5.02 -0.75
C LYS A 504 14.31 5.00 0.22
N TYR A 505 13.87 6.17 0.66
CA TYR A 505 12.72 6.30 1.57
C TYR A 505 11.46 5.67 0.97
N LYS A 506 11.15 5.93 -0.30
CA LYS A 506 9.99 5.35 -0.99
C LYS A 506 10.12 3.83 -1.17
N VAL A 507 11.33 3.34 -1.49
CA VAL A 507 11.60 1.91 -1.65
C VAL A 507 11.34 1.16 -0.35
N GLU A 508 11.91 1.63 0.75
CA GLU A 508 11.74 0.99 2.06
C GLU A 508 10.28 1.07 2.53
N MET A 509 9.60 2.20 2.29
CA MET A 509 8.17 2.38 2.58
C MET A 509 7.30 1.38 1.82
N GLU A 510 7.45 1.29 0.49
CA GLU A 510 6.69 0.34 -0.32
C GLU A 510 7.07 -1.11 -0.02
N MET A 511 8.33 -1.39 0.32
CA MET A 511 8.76 -2.74 0.73
C MET A 511 8.07 -3.19 2.02
N LEU A 512 7.95 -2.31 3.02
CA LEU A 512 7.20 -2.57 4.25
C LEU A 512 5.70 -2.73 3.99
N GLN A 513 5.12 -1.90 3.12
CA GLN A 513 3.71 -1.99 2.74
C GLN A 513 3.40 -3.29 1.99
N ASP A 514 4.24 -3.67 1.03
CA ASP A 514 4.11 -4.92 0.28
C ASP A 514 4.21 -6.13 1.21
N ALA A 515 5.19 -6.11 2.14
CA ALA A 515 5.34 -7.16 3.14
C ALA A 515 4.10 -7.28 4.03
N ARG A 516 3.54 -6.15 4.47
CA ARG A 516 2.32 -6.10 5.27
C ARG A 516 1.11 -6.66 4.53
N ILE A 517 0.93 -6.30 3.25
CA ILE A 517 -0.25 -6.66 2.47
C ILE A 517 -0.16 -8.12 1.98
N SER A 518 1.02 -8.56 1.55
CA SER A 518 1.23 -9.90 0.99
C SER A 518 0.98 -11.00 2.04
N GLY A 519 1.46 -10.79 3.27
CA GLY A 519 1.35 -11.78 4.35
C GLY A 519 2.15 -13.07 4.14
N ASP A 520 3.01 -13.09 3.12
CA ASP A 520 4.09 -14.06 2.87
C ASP A 520 5.10 -13.39 1.91
N GLY A 521 6.40 -13.65 2.08
CA GLY A 521 7.44 -13.12 1.20
C GLY A 521 8.78 -12.94 1.92
N PHE A 522 9.84 -12.81 1.14
CA PHE A 522 11.17 -12.47 1.64
C PHE A 522 11.66 -11.27 0.85
N PHE A 523 11.77 -10.14 1.53
CA PHE A 523 12.01 -8.82 0.93
C PHE A 523 13.44 -8.40 1.27
N ASP A 524 14.35 -8.65 0.32
CA ASP A 524 15.80 -8.42 0.47
C ASP A 524 16.33 -7.38 -0.55
N TYR A 525 17.66 -7.29 -0.70
CA TYR A 525 18.30 -6.35 -1.63
C TYR A 525 17.87 -6.53 -3.09
N SER A 526 17.47 -7.75 -3.50
CA SER A 526 16.99 -8.01 -4.86
C SER A 526 15.60 -7.41 -5.04
N TYR A 527 14.70 -7.65 -4.07
CA TYR A 527 13.39 -7.04 -4.05
C TYR A 527 13.47 -5.51 -4.04
N ALA A 528 14.36 -4.95 -3.20
CA ALA A 528 14.56 -3.52 -3.08
C ALA A 528 14.97 -2.89 -4.42
N LEU A 529 15.86 -3.52 -5.21
CA LEU A 529 16.26 -3.02 -6.52
C LEU A 529 15.12 -3.07 -7.54
N GLU A 530 14.35 -4.16 -7.58
CA GLU A 530 13.17 -4.25 -8.45
C GLU A 530 12.13 -3.19 -8.11
N LYS A 531 11.88 -2.99 -6.80
CA LYS A 531 10.98 -1.97 -6.30
C LYS A 531 11.45 -0.56 -6.65
N ALA A 532 12.75 -0.27 -6.51
CA ALA A 532 13.32 1.02 -6.91
C ALA A 532 13.07 1.33 -8.39
N ARG A 533 13.29 0.35 -9.27
CA ARG A 533 13.02 0.48 -10.71
C ARG A 533 11.53 0.68 -11.00
N GLU A 534 10.66 -0.03 -10.28
CA GLU A 534 9.21 0.11 -10.40
C GLU A 534 8.74 1.52 -10.02
N ILE A 535 9.22 2.05 -8.89
CA ILE A 535 8.89 3.40 -8.41
C ILE A 535 9.30 4.46 -9.44
N LEU A 536 10.52 4.35 -10.01
CA LEU A 536 10.99 5.29 -11.02
C LEU A 536 10.16 5.23 -12.33
N LYS A 537 9.58 4.07 -12.66
CA LYS A 537 8.68 3.91 -13.82
C LYS A 537 7.26 4.42 -13.54
N ARG A 538 6.78 4.30 -12.29
CA ARG A 538 5.46 4.77 -11.83
C ARG A 538 5.44 6.29 -11.66
N LYS A 539 5.41 7.05 -12.75
CA LYS A 539 4.91 8.43 -12.71
C LYS A 539 3.37 8.39 -12.61
N VAL A 540 2.83 8.16 -11.41
CA VAL A 540 1.41 8.34 -11.12
C VAL A 540 1.21 9.76 -10.58
N GLU A 541 0.63 10.64 -11.40
CA GLU A 541 0.15 11.94 -10.93
C GLU A 541 -1.13 11.73 -10.11
N LEU A 542 -1.07 12.04 -8.81
CA LEU A 542 -2.26 12.19 -7.97
C LEU A 542 -3.16 13.28 -8.56
N VAL A 543 -4.46 13.01 -8.68
CA VAL A 543 -5.44 14.01 -9.13
C VAL A 543 -5.40 15.20 -8.15
N PRO A 544 -5.06 16.42 -8.60
CA PRO A 544 -4.95 17.57 -7.72
C PRO A 544 -6.32 18.06 -7.22
N ALA A 545 -6.31 18.79 -6.10
CA ALA A 545 -7.51 19.39 -5.52
C ALA A 545 -8.24 20.31 -6.53
N PHE A 546 -9.56 20.39 -6.43
CA PHE A 546 -10.38 21.21 -7.33
C PHE A 546 -11.61 21.82 -6.65
N THR A 547 -12.17 22.84 -7.31
CA THR A 547 -13.36 23.58 -6.84
C THR A 547 -14.48 23.45 -7.86
N VAL A 548 -15.71 23.21 -7.37
CA VAL A 548 -16.94 23.22 -8.16
C VAL A 548 -17.81 24.38 -7.67
N THR A 549 -18.26 25.22 -8.60
CA THR A 549 -19.17 26.34 -8.29
C THR A 549 -20.58 25.98 -8.76
N VAL A 550 -21.55 26.04 -7.85
CA VAL A 550 -22.97 25.90 -8.16
C VAL A 550 -23.59 27.30 -8.03
N SER A 551 -24.13 27.81 -9.14
CA SER A 551 -24.82 29.11 -9.20
C SER A 551 -26.28 28.89 -9.59
N ARG A 552 -27.15 29.79 -9.13
CA ARG A 552 -28.58 29.75 -9.41
C ARG A 552 -28.92 30.42 -10.73
#